data_AF-A0A261CE89-F1
#
_entry.id   AF-A0A261CE89-F1
#
_cell.length_a   1.000
_cell.length_b   1.000
_cell.length_c   1.000
_cell.angle_alpha   90.00
_cell.angle_beta   90.00
_cell.angle_gamma   90.00
#
_symmetry.space_group_name_H-M   'P 1'
#
loop_
_entity.id
_entity.type
_entity.pdbx_description
1 polymer ?
#
loop_
_entity_poly.entity_id
_entity_poly.type
_entity_poly.pdbx_seq_one_letter_code
_entity_poly.pdbx_strand_id
1 'polypeptide(L)'
;MSKRPNIGIEEINSEAKKMAITWQFKSLTDKAQREARKKPRTPAKYKFCHGAHEAYACNTIPQEKKWPIALKRKMCIICLGNARHHPASCYGLRRTDNLCQEESCKKDFQIHNKSICNKASPRDEEDEQLDQFDQLMKNHKDDEPQPTE
;
A
#
# COMPACT_ATOMS: atom_id res chain seq x y z
N MET A 1 -65.87 4.04 20.39
CA MET A 1 -64.81 4.90 19.81
C MET A 1 -63.95 4.06 18.87
N SER A 2 -64.35 3.91 17.61
CA SER A 2 -63.57 3.16 16.61
C SER A 2 -62.41 4.03 16.12
N LYS A 3 -61.18 3.55 16.31
CA LYS A 3 -59.99 4.17 15.73
C LYS A 3 -60.10 4.04 14.21
N ARG A 4 -60.20 5.16 13.49
CA ARG A 4 -60.17 5.15 12.02
C ARG A 4 -58.78 4.69 11.55
N PRO A 5 -58.67 3.81 10.54
CA PRO A 5 -57.39 3.34 10.03
C PRO A 5 -56.62 4.52 9.42
N ASN A 6 -55.34 4.64 9.78
CA ASN A 6 -54.49 5.77 9.44
C ASN A 6 -53.81 5.57 8.07
N ILE A 7 -54.65 5.51 7.03
CA ILE A 7 -54.26 5.15 5.65
C ILE A 7 -53.15 6.06 5.11
N GLY A 8 -53.17 7.36 5.45
CA GLY A 8 -52.15 8.31 5.01
C GLY A 8 -50.75 8.04 5.57
N ILE A 9 -50.63 7.51 6.80
CA ILE A 9 -49.32 7.18 7.38
C ILE A 9 -48.73 5.92 6.74
N GLU A 10 -49.55 4.93 6.41
CA GLU A 10 -49.09 3.71 5.75
C GLU A 10 -48.58 3.99 4.34
N GLU A 11 -49.26 4.86 3.60
CA GLU A 11 -48.83 5.29 2.26
C GLU A 11 -47.50 6.06 2.32
N ILE A 12 -47.38 7.04 3.22
CA ILE A 12 -46.12 7.79 3.46
C ILE A 12 -44.98 6.84 3.84
N ASN A 13 -45.24 5.87 4.73
CA ASN A 13 -44.23 4.89 5.12
C ASN A 13 -43.83 3.97 3.96
N SER A 14 -44.79 3.61 3.09
CA SER A 14 -44.51 2.80 1.91
C SER A 14 -43.63 3.55 0.91
N GLU A 15 -43.89 4.85 0.72
CA GLU A 15 -43.12 5.71 -0.17
C GLU A 15 -41.73 6.01 0.39
N ALA A 16 -41.63 6.28 1.70
CA ALA A 16 -40.36 6.43 2.40
C ALA A 16 -39.48 5.18 2.29
N LYS A 17 -40.06 3.98 2.40
CA LYS A 17 -39.33 2.72 2.20
C LYS A 17 -38.84 2.57 0.76
N LYS A 18 -39.67 2.90 -0.24
CA LYS A 18 -39.26 2.90 -1.66
C LYS A 18 -38.10 3.86 -1.90
N MET A 19 -38.17 5.07 -1.35
CA MET A 19 -37.09 6.06 -1.45
C MET A 19 -35.81 5.58 -0.74
N ALA A 20 -35.92 4.95 0.43
CA ALA A 20 -34.75 4.40 1.13
C ALA A 20 -34.05 3.32 0.29
N ILE A 21 -34.83 2.42 -0.32
CA ILE A 21 -34.31 1.36 -1.20
C ILE A 21 -33.63 1.97 -2.43
N THR A 22 -34.25 2.95 -3.10
CA THR A 22 -33.66 3.57 -4.30
C THR A 22 -32.36 4.30 -3.97
N TRP A 23 -32.27 4.97 -2.82
CA TRP A 23 -31.03 5.60 -2.36
C TRP A 23 -29.93 4.58 -2.09
N GLN A 24 -30.25 3.46 -1.43
CA GLN A 24 -29.29 2.39 -1.23
C GLN A 24 -28.81 1.80 -2.56
N PHE A 25 -29.72 1.50 -3.48
CA PHE A 25 -29.37 1.02 -4.82
C PHE A 25 -28.47 1.99 -5.57
N LYS A 26 -28.83 3.29 -5.59
CA LYS A 26 -28.00 4.33 -6.20
C LYS A 26 -26.61 4.37 -5.60
N SER A 27 -26.48 4.29 -4.27
CA SER A 27 -25.17 4.29 -3.60
C SER A 27 -24.29 3.11 -4.01
N LEU A 28 -24.89 1.93 -4.18
CA LEU A 28 -24.22 0.71 -4.64
C LEU A 28 -23.82 0.83 -6.11
N THR A 29 -24.73 1.28 -6.97
CA THR A 29 -24.46 1.51 -8.39
C THR A 29 -23.35 2.55 -8.58
N ASP A 30 -23.37 3.66 -7.85
CA ASP A 30 -22.35 4.70 -7.90
C ASP A 30 -20.98 4.17 -7.41
N LYS A 31 -20.97 3.26 -6.43
CA LYS A 31 -19.75 2.61 -5.95
C LYS A 31 -19.19 1.65 -6.99
N ALA A 32 -20.04 0.77 -7.54
CA ALA A 32 -19.66 -0.18 -8.59
C ALA A 32 -19.15 0.54 -9.84
N GLN A 33 -19.80 1.63 -10.25
CA GLN A 33 -19.38 2.44 -11.40
C GLN A 33 -18.03 3.14 -11.13
N ARG A 34 -17.81 3.65 -9.91
CA ARG A 34 -16.51 4.21 -9.52
C ARG A 34 -15.41 3.16 -9.56
N GLU A 35 -15.69 1.94 -9.10
CA GLU A 35 -14.74 0.82 -9.13
C GLU A 35 -14.45 0.34 -10.55
N ALA A 36 -15.47 0.19 -11.41
CA ALA A 36 -15.31 -0.14 -12.82
C ALA A 36 -14.48 0.91 -13.59
N ARG A 37 -14.54 2.18 -13.17
CA ARG A 37 -13.72 3.27 -13.72
C ARG A 37 -12.30 3.33 -13.16
N LYS A 38 -11.98 2.59 -12.10
CA LYS A 38 -10.60 2.53 -11.59
C LYS A 38 -9.75 1.77 -12.60
N LYS A 39 -8.95 2.51 -13.37
CA LYS A 39 -7.89 1.91 -14.18
C LYS A 39 -6.97 1.08 -13.26
N PRO A 40 -6.49 -0.10 -13.70
CA PRO A 40 -5.53 -0.87 -12.92
C PRO A 40 -4.35 0.03 -12.57
N ARG A 41 -4.06 0.12 -11.26
CA ARG A 41 -2.96 0.96 -10.78
C ARG A 41 -1.67 0.38 -11.35
N THR A 42 -1.01 1.12 -12.22
CA THR A 42 0.33 0.75 -12.69
C THR A 42 1.23 0.58 -11.47
N PRO A 43 2.03 -0.49 -11.40
CA PRO A 43 2.94 -0.70 -10.28
C PRO A 43 3.84 0.52 -10.11
N ALA A 44 4.07 0.90 -8.85
CA ALA A 44 4.87 2.07 -8.55
C ALA A 44 6.30 1.85 -9.07
N LYS A 45 6.75 2.73 -9.98
CA LYS A 45 8.13 2.70 -10.47
C LYS A 45 9.11 2.94 -9.33
N TYR A 46 10.20 2.17 -9.30
CA TYR A 46 11.27 2.35 -8.33
C TYR A 46 11.87 3.77 -8.44
N LYS A 47 12.16 4.40 -7.31
CA LYS A 47 12.51 5.82 -7.27
C LYS A 47 13.88 6.15 -7.88
N PHE A 48 14.79 5.18 -7.93
CA PHE A 48 16.15 5.40 -8.42
C PHE A 48 16.32 5.06 -9.90
N CYS A 49 15.94 3.86 -10.33
CA CYS A 49 16.08 3.44 -11.73
C CYS A 49 14.80 3.60 -12.57
N HIS A 50 13.65 3.93 -11.95
CA HIS A 50 12.34 4.02 -12.61
C HIS A 50 11.82 2.70 -13.22
N GLY A 51 12.45 1.57 -12.90
CA GLY A 51 12.01 0.23 -13.26
C GLY A 51 10.79 -0.24 -12.46
N ALA A 52 10.13 -1.29 -12.95
CA ALA A 52 9.00 -1.93 -12.29
C ALA A 52 9.45 -3.07 -11.37
N HIS A 53 10.21 -2.74 -10.32
CA HIS A 53 10.67 -3.71 -9.33
C HIS A 53 10.81 -3.04 -7.94
N GLU A 54 11.00 -3.86 -6.91
CA GLU A 54 11.20 -3.37 -5.54
C GLU A 54 12.61 -2.82 -5.33
N ALA A 55 12.81 -2.09 -4.21
CA ALA A 55 14.03 -1.33 -3.97
C ALA A 55 15.29 -2.20 -3.76
N TYR A 56 15.11 -3.39 -3.19
CA TYR A 56 16.19 -4.36 -2.97
C TYR A 56 16.52 -5.12 -4.26
N ALA A 57 15.52 -5.41 -5.11
CA ALA A 57 15.70 -6.11 -6.38
C ALA A 57 16.37 -5.25 -7.48
N CYS A 58 16.83 -4.04 -7.14
CA CYS A 58 17.41 -3.11 -8.10
C CYS A 58 18.89 -3.39 -8.36
N ASN A 59 19.21 -4.11 -9.42
CA ASN A 59 20.60 -4.35 -9.84
C ASN A 59 21.19 -3.20 -10.69
N THR A 60 20.36 -2.26 -11.16
CA THR A 60 20.82 -1.16 -12.04
C THR A 60 21.70 -0.14 -11.33
N ILE A 61 21.47 0.09 -10.04
CA ILE A 61 22.17 1.10 -9.25
C ILE A 61 22.83 0.41 -8.06
N PRO A 62 24.17 0.36 -8.01
CA PRO A 62 24.90 -0.18 -6.88
C PRO A 62 24.49 0.49 -5.57
N GLN A 63 24.42 -0.29 -4.48
CA GLN A 63 23.98 0.17 -3.17
C GLN A 63 24.74 1.42 -2.71
N GLU A 64 26.07 1.41 -2.83
CA GLU A 64 26.99 2.51 -2.48
C GLU A 64 26.65 3.83 -3.20
N LYS A 65 26.08 3.75 -4.41
CA LYS A 65 25.72 4.90 -5.23
C LYS A 65 24.32 5.43 -4.93
N LYS A 66 23.48 4.71 -4.18
CA LYS A 66 22.10 5.14 -3.88
C LYS A 66 22.09 6.40 -3.02
N TRP A 67 22.96 6.49 -2.02
CA TRP A 67 23.07 7.68 -1.17
C TRP A 67 23.43 8.96 -1.93
N PRO A 68 24.54 9.03 -2.70
CA PRO A 68 24.87 10.24 -3.46
C PRO A 68 23.82 10.58 -4.53
N ILE A 69 23.15 9.58 -5.12
CA ILE A 69 22.06 9.83 -6.06
C ILE A 69 20.86 10.48 -5.36
N ALA A 70 20.49 10.04 -4.16
CA ALA A 70 19.40 10.62 -3.39
C ALA A 70 19.65 12.11 -3.10
N LEU A 71 20.88 12.47 -2.71
CA LEU A 71 21.29 13.86 -2.50
C LEU A 71 21.23 14.67 -3.79
N LYS A 72 21.81 14.15 -4.89
CA LYS A 72 21.82 14.83 -6.20
C LYS A 72 20.41 15.09 -6.73
N ARG A 73 19.47 14.17 -6.47
CA ARG A 73 18.07 14.28 -6.91
C ARG A 73 17.16 15.02 -5.91
N LYS A 74 17.72 15.60 -4.85
CA LYS A 74 16.96 16.30 -3.79
C LYS A 74 15.84 15.42 -3.22
N MET A 75 16.19 14.17 -2.92
CA MET A 75 15.30 13.20 -2.30
C MET A 75 15.52 13.18 -0.79
N CYS A 76 14.44 12.98 -0.03
CA CYS A 76 14.55 12.77 1.40
C CYS A 76 15.13 11.38 1.67
N ILE A 77 16.24 11.31 2.42
CA ILE A 77 16.92 10.06 2.76
C ILE A 77 16.08 9.14 3.67
N ILE A 78 15.05 9.67 4.34
CA ILE A 78 14.16 8.90 5.23
C ILE A 78 13.01 8.25 4.46
N CYS A 79 12.27 9.04 3.67
CA CYS A 79 11.07 8.55 2.96
C CYS A 79 11.28 8.26 1.47
N LEU A 80 12.44 8.60 0.90
CA LEU A 80 12.74 8.49 -0.53
C LEU A 80 11.72 9.22 -1.43
N GLY A 81 11.03 10.21 -0.87
CA GLY A 81 10.20 11.16 -1.60
C GLY A 81 10.96 12.43 -1.94
N ASN A 82 10.27 13.43 -2.50
CA ASN A 82 10.85 14.75 -2.72
C ASN A 82 11.21 15.41 -1.37
N ALA A 83 12.40 16.00 -1.27
CA ALA A 83 12.89 16.69 -0.08
C ALA A 83 12.22 18.07 0.16
N ARG A 84 10.91 18.19 -0.14
CA ARG A 84 10.09 19.38 0.14
C ARG A 84 9.49 19.35 1.55
N HIS A 85 10.24 18.85 2.52
CA HIS A 85 9.82 18.77 3.91
C HIS A 85 11.04 18.72 4.82
N HIS A 86 10.88 19.17 6.06
CA HIS A 86 11.93 19.09 7.08
C HIS A 86 12.07 17.63 7.56
N PRO A 87 13.29 17.11 7.81
CA PRO A 87 13.49 15.73 8.27
C PRO A 87 12.67 15.36 9.50
N ALA A 88 12.58 16.25 10.50
CA ALA A 88 11.77 16.03 11.71
C ALA A 88 10.26 15.92 11.44
N SER A 89 9.78 16.47 10.31
CA SER A 89 8.37 16.39 9.87
C SER A 89 8.13 15.28 8.85
N CYS A 90 9.15 14.48 8.54
CA CYS A 90 9.06 13.46 7.52
C CYS A 90 8.07 12.36 7.92
N TYR A 91 7.05 12.14 7.10
CA TYR A 91 6.08 11.06 7.32
C TYR A 91 6.74 9.67 7.34
N GLY A 92 7.91 9.52 6.69
CA GLY A 92 8.71 8.30 6.73
C GLY A 92 9.17 7.93 8.15
N LEU A 93 9.31 8.89 9.07
CA LEU A 93 9.63 8.61 10.48
C LEU A 93 8.53 7.82 11.20
N ARG A 94 7.27 7.90 10.73
CA ARG A 94 6.16 7.10 11.29
C ARG A 94 6.18 5.64 10.82
N ARG A 95 7.00 5.32 9.81
CA ARG A 95 7.11 3.97 9.23
C ARG A 95 8.46 3.36 9.59
N THR A 96 8.56 2.86 10.80
CA THR A 96 9.78 2.24 11.35
C THR A 96 10.32 1.09 10.50
N ASP A 97 9.44 0.35 9.81
CA ASP A 97 9.79 -0.82 8.99
C ASP A 97 10.67 -0.48 7.78
N ASN A 98 10.63 0.79 7.36
CA ASN A 98 11.41 1.28 6.22
C ASN A 98 12.70 1.98 6.65
N LEU A 99 12.91 2.17 7.95
CA LEU A 99 14.12 2.79 8.48
C LEU A 99 15.24 1.75 8.62
N CYS A 100 16.47 2.21 8.45
CA CYS A 100 17.64 1.39 8.71
C CYS A 100 17.68 1.01 10.20
N GLN A 101 17.93 -0.29 10.47
CA GLN A 101 18.05 -0.83 11.83
C GLN A 101 19.48 -1.12 12.24
N GLU A 102 20.44 -0.88 11.33
CA GLU A 102 21.86 -1.15 11.51
C GLU A 102 22.43 -0.40 12.72
N GLU A 103 23.11 -1.13 13.60
CA GLU A 103 23.53 -0.61 14.91
C GLU A 103 24.53 0.53 14.77
N SER A 104 25.44 0.42 13.80
CA SER A 104 26.40 1.47 13.48
C SER A 104 25.72 2.76 13.02
N CYS A 105 24.60 2.68 12.32
CA CYS A 105 23.84 3.85 11.88
C CYS A 105 23.06 4.50 13.03
N LYS A 106 22.59 3.69 13.99
CA LYS A 106 21.93 4.18 15.22
C LYS A 106 22.90 4.95 16.11
N LYS A 107 24.13 4.44 16.29
CA LYS A 107 25.19 5.10 17.08
C LYS A 107 25.57 6.47 16.50
N ASP A 108 25.61 6.59 15.18
CA ASP A 108 25.91 7.84 14.47
C ASP A 108 24.67 8.76 14.31
N PHE A 109 23.51 8.39 14.88
CA PHE A 109 22.23 9.08 14.70
C PHE A 109 21.81 9.30 13.24
N GLN A 110 22.27 8.44 12.33
CA GLN A 110 21.96 8.52 10.91
C GLN A 110 20.62 7.86 10.59
N ILE A 111 19.52 8.62 10.72
CA ILE A 111 18.18 8.15 10.39
C ILE A 111 17.96 8.22 8.88
N HIS A 112 17.82 7.06 8.25
CA HIS A 112 17.63 6.94 6.80
C HIS A 112 16.84 5.68 6.43
N ASN A 113 16.46 5.56 5.17
CA ASN A 113 15.75 4.41 4.64
C ASN A 113 16.67 3.19 4.51
N LYS A 114 16.23 2.00 4.94
CA LYS A 114 17.04 0.78 4.89
C LYS A 114 17.58 0.46 3.49
N SER A 115 16.82 0.78 2.44
CA SER A 115 17.19 0.48 1.05
C SER A 115 18.34 1.34 0.48
N ILE A 116 18.77 2.38 1.18
CA ILE A 116 19.91 3.23 0.79
C ILE A 116 21.10 3.12 1.75
N CYS A 117 21.02 2.23 2.75
CA CYS A 117 22.12 2.01 3.68
C CYS A 117 23.28 1.31 2.96
N ASN A 118 24.47 1.89 3.03
CA ASN A 118 25.69 1.26 2.48
C ASN A 118 26.23 0.14 3.38
N LYS A 119 25.83 0.14 4.65
CA LYS A 119 26.25 -0.84 5.67
C LYS A 119 25.25 -1.99 5.81
N ALA A 120 24.18 -2.02 4.99
CA ALA A 120 23.26 -3.13 4.99
C ALA A 120 24.04 -4.39 4.63
N SER A 121 24.03 -5.38 5.52
CA SER A 121 24.56 -6.72 5.24
C SER A 121 24.01 -7.21 3.91
N PRO A 122 24.81 -7.91 3.08
CA PRO A 122 24.24 -8.83 2.10
C PRO A 122 23.22 -9.69 2.86
N ARG A 123 22.00 -9.84 2.33
CA ARG A 123 20.98 -10.70 2.94
C ARG A 123 21.63 -12.03 3.33
N ASP A 124 21.54 -12.39 4.60
CA ASP A 124 21.92 -13.72 5.03
C ASP A 124 21.00 -14.72 4.32
N GLU A 125 21.52 -15.88 3.94
CA GLU A 125 20.83 -16.93 3.14
C GLU A 125 19.48 -17.39 3.76
N GLU A 126 19.24 -17.05 5.03
CA GLU A 126 18.02 -17.32 5.79
C GLU A 126 16.81 -16.47 5.33
N ASP A 127 17.03 -15.24 4.88
CA ASP A 127 15.97 -14.35 4.39
C ASP A 127 15.43 -14.80 3.01
N GLU A 128 16.29 -15.42 2.18
CA GLU A 128 15.89 -15.98 0.89
C GLU A 128 15.04 -17.24 1.03
N GLN A 129 15.30 -18.06 2.07
CA GLN A 129 14.52 -19.26 2.36
C GLN A 129 13.12 -18.93 2.87
N LEU A 130 12.96 -17.85 3.64
CA LEU A 130 11.65 -17.40 4.12
C LEU A 130 10.77 -16.88 2.96
N ASP A 131 11.34 -16.06 2.08
CA ASP A 131 10.67 -15.55 0.88
C ASP A 131 10.27 -16.71 -0.09
N GLN A 132 11.08 -17.78 -0.16
CA GLN A 132 10.82 -18.96 -0.97
C GLN A 132 9.72 -19.86 -0.39
N PHE A 133 9.68 -20.03 0.94
CA PHE A 133 8.60 -20.76 1.62
C PHE A 133 7.25 -20.04 1.45
N ASP A 134 7.21 -18.70 1.60
CA ASP A 134 6.00 -17.90 1.42
C ASP A 134 5.49 -17.92 -0.04
N GLN A 135 6.38 -18.03 -1.03
CA GLN A 135 6.00 -18.24 -2.42
C GLN A 135 5.42 -19.63 -2.68
N LEU A 136 6.01 -20.68 -2.09
CA LEU A 136 5.47 -22.05 -2.15
C LEU A 136 4.09 -22.16 -1.50
N MET A 137 3.89 -21.50 -0.36
CA MET A 137 2.60 -21.50 0.34
C MET A 137 1.51 -20.70 -0.38
N LYS A 138 1.86 -19.74 -1.22
CA LYS A 138 0.91 -19.03 -2.09
C LYS A 138 0.48 -19.86 -3.29
N ASN A 139 1.42 -20.58 -3.92
CA ASN A 139 1.11 -21.40 -5.11
C ASN A 139 0.19 -22.60 -4.77
N HIS A 140 0.21 -23.09 -3.52
CA HIS A 140 -0.67 -24.18 -3.08
C HIS A 140 -2.13 -23.77 -2.79
N LYS A 141 -2.48 -22.48 -2.83
CA LYS A 141 -3.85 -22.01 -2.63
C LYS A 141 -4.69 -21.91 -3.91
N ASP A 142 -4.08 -22.08 -5.07
CA ASP A 142 -4.76 -21.98 -6.36
C ASP A 142 -5.21 -23.35 -6.93
N ASP A 143 -4.89 -24.46 -6.26
CA ASP A 143 -5.29 -25.84 -6.60
C ASP A 143 -6.46 -26.34 -5.73
N GLU A 144 -7.49 -25.50 -5.50
CA GLU A 144 -8.76 -25.99 -4.97
C GLU A 144 -9.54 -26.68 -6.11
N PRO A 145 -9.81 -28.00 -6.03
CA PRO A 145 -10.50 -28.71 -7.11
C PRO A 145 -11.92 -28.18 -7.25
N GLN A 146 -12.27 -27.72 -8.46
CA GLN A 146 -13.64 -27.32 -8.77
C GLN A 146 -14.58 -28.53 -8.63
N PRO A 147 -15.76 -28.36 -8.02
CA PRO A 147 -16.74 -29.44 -7.92
C PRO A 147 -17.25 -29.74 -9.34
N THR A 148 -17.02 -30.97 -9.79
CA THR A 148 -17.62 -31.50 -11.02
C THR A 148 -19.12 -31.68 -10.82
N GLU A 149 -19.91 -31.09 -11.71
CA GLU A 149 -21.36 -31.26 -11.84
C GLU A 149 -21.79 -32.71 -12.09
#